data_AF-A0A9K3LPE6-F1
#
_entry.id   AF-A0A9K3LPE6-F1
#
_cell.length_a   1.000
_cell.length_b   1.000
_cell.length_c   1.000
_cell.angle_alpha   90.00
_cell.angle_beta   90.00
_cell.angle_gamma   90.00
#
_symmetry.space_group_name_H-M   'P 1'
#
loop_
_entity.id
_entity.type
_entity.pdbx_description
1 polymer ?
#
loop_
_entity_poly.entity_id
_entity_poly.type
_entity_poly.pdbx_seq_one_letter_code
_entity_poly.pdbx_strand_id
1 'polypeptide(L)'
;MKDLIKLQGKLNWLSNAIITGKPLLGELDMFLHQHRHQTWVTLPSNILILLQDWQLLIQQFHARPISVHELLPTSKPAYQGWADASTSWGAGEVWFGAAQPLLPIVWSIEWPPDIIEAIQHSRVSINTLELFTILAHHLVLEAAVPTATLHHASVAIWCYNTTAVAWANKLRSSSCHFAHRILRLLTMRLLKNQECPFTTTHITGEYNTSRTLHHANTPQNLMLFSPPSPFPFPPPQTSFWTLCQLPNATQQKLFSLLRPRPLAMESLLRLNLTNCVFGRIGKTSSTTLSHCTSPSFQTTHSQPDSPCWEPSLHLYPSQMPN
;
A
#
# COMPACT_ATOMS: atom_id res chain seq x y z
N MET A 1 27.18 -0.09 -23.09
CA MET A 1 25.75 0.05 -23.44
C MET A 1 25.12 -1.22 -24.04
N LYS A 2 25.70 -1.82 -25.10
CA LYS A 2 25.13 -3.02 -25.76
C LYS A 2 24.80 -4.17 -24.81
N ASP A 3 25.68 -4.46 -23.84
CA ASP A 3 25.45 -5.56 -22.90
C ASP A 3 24.33 -5.26 -21.90
N LEU A 4 24.18 -3.99 -21.50
CA LEU A 4 23.08 -3.56 -20.63
C LEU A 4 21.72 -3.67 -21.33
N ILE A 5 21.65 -3.34 -22.62
CA ILE A 5 20.44 -3.54 -23.44
C ILE A 5 20.11 -5.04 -23.55
N LYS A 6 21.11 -5.89 -23.82
CA LYS A 6 20.91 -7.35 -23.84
C LYS A 6 20.41 -7.88 -22.49
N LEU A 7 20.98 -7.39 -21.39
CA LEU A 7 20.54 -7.74 -20.05
C LEU A 7 19.09 -7.32 -19.81
N GLN A 8 18.73 -6.08 -20.13
CA GLN A 8 17.36 -5.59 -20.00
C GLN A 8 16.38 -6.46 -20.80
N GLY A 9 16.73 -6.88 -22.02
CA GLY A 9 15.88 -7.79 -22.81
C GLY A 9 15.62 -9.13 -22.10
N LYS A 10 16.64 -9.71 -21.47
CA LYS A 10 16.51 -10.95 -20.67
C LYS A 10 15.66 -10.73 -19.43
N LEU A 11 15.87 -9.64 -18.70
CA LEU A 11 15.09 -9.29 -17.51
C LEU A 11 13.63 -8.98 -17.87
N ASN A 12 13.38 -8.35 -19.01
CA ASN A 12 12.04 -8.09 -19.52
C ASN A 12 11.31 -9.39 -19.83
N TRP A 13 11.97 -10.35 -20.50
CA TRP A 13 11.41 -11.68 -20.70
C TRP A 13 11.08 -12.36 -19.36
N LEU A 14 12.01 -12.32 -18.41
CA LEU A 14 11.83 -12.90 -17.08
C LEU A 14 10.68 -12.25 -16.30
N SER A 15 10.46 -10.95 -16.44
CA SER A 15 9.36 -10.22 -15.77
C SER A 15 7.95 -10.62 -16.21
N ASN A 16 7.84 -11.34 -17.34
CA ASN A 16 6.56 -11.93 -17.74
C ASN A 16 6.26 -13.22 -16.96
N ALA A 17 7.30 -13.98 -16.59
CA ALA A 17 7.18 -15.15 -15.74
C ALA A 17 7.09 -14.76 -14.25
N ILE A 18 7.72 -13.63 -13.89
CA ILE A 18 7.78 -13.14 -12.52
C ILE A 18 7.08 -11.78 -12.44
N ILE A 19 5.84 -11.77 -11.98
CA ILE A 19 5.01 -10.56 -11.87
C ILE A 19 5.71 -9.47 -11.04
N THR A 20 6.46 -9.86 -10.01
CA THR A 20 7.21 -8.94 -9.12
C THR A 20 8.44 -8.30 -9.77
N GLY A 21 8.86 -8.75 -10.95
CA GLY A 21 10.01 -8.21 -11.69
C GLY A 21 9.68 -6.96 -12.52
N LYS A 22 8.40 -6.70 -12.83
CA LYS A 22 7.97 -5.56 -13.66
C LYS A 22 8.37 -4.19 -13.09
N PRO A 23 8.25 -3.92 -11.77
CA PRO A 23 8.66 -2.63 -11.20
C PRO A 23 10.15 -2.34 -11.37
N LEU A 24 10.96 -3.39 -11.36
CA LEU A 24 12.41 -3.30 -11.47
C LEU A 24 12.88 -2.97 -12.89
N LEU A 25 12.00 -3.00 -13.90
CA LEU A 25 12.36 -2.58 -15.26
C LEU A 25 12.20 -1.08 -15.45
N GLY A 26 11.32 -0.43 -14.70
CA GLY A 26 10.95 0.96 -14.92
C GLY A 26 12.13 1.93 -14.90
N GLU A 27 12.92 1.93 -13.82
CA GLU A 27 14.10 2.81 -13.74
C GLU A 27 15.19 2.43 -14.76
N LEU A 28 15.36 1.12 -15.04
CA LEU A 28 16.34 0.64 -16.01
C LEU A 28 15.98 1.09 -17.44
N ASP A 29 14.70 1.02 -17.81
CA ASP A 29 14.20 1.46 -19.11
C ASP A 29 14.36 2.97 -19.29
N MET A 30 14.05 3.75 -18.24
CA MET A 30 14.28 5.20 -18.24
C MET A 30 15.76 5.53 -18.43
N PHE A 31 16.64 4.86 -17.68
CA PHE A 31 18.08 5.05 -17.79
C PHE A 31 18.59 4.72 -19.20
N LEU A 32 18.17 3.58 -19.76
CA LEU A 32 18.53 3.17 -21.12
C LEU A 32 18.03 4.16 -22.17
N HIS A 33 16.82 4.68 -22.02
CA HIS A 33 16.26 5.67 -22.92
C HIS A 33 17.08 6.97 -22.92
N GLN A 34 17.43 7.47 -21.74
CA GLN A 34 18.23 8.69 -21.56
C GLN A 34 19.64 8.55 -22.16
N HIS A 35 20.23 7.36 -22.12
CA HIS A 35 21.60 7.11 -22.57
C HIS A 35 21.68 6.33 -23.89
N ARG A 36 20.59 6.27 -24.66
CA ARG A 36 20.45 5.42 -25.87
C ARG A 36 21.52 5.62 -26.94
N HIS A 37 22.10 6.82 -27.01
CA HIS A 37 23.11 7.20 -28.00
C HIS A 37 24.55 7.01 -27.52
N GLN A 38 24.75 6.57 -26.27
CA GLN A 38 26.08 6.40 -25.69
C GLN A 38 26.60 4.98 -25.89
N THR A 39 27.89 4.85 -26.17
CA THR A 39 28.56 3.53 -26.29
C THR A 39 28.94 2.97 -24.92
N TRP A 40 29.43 3.85 -24.06
CA TRP A 40 29.83 3.59 -22.67
C TRP A 40 28.99 4.43 -21.73
N VAL A 41 28.54 3.80 -20.64
CA VAL A 41 27.74 4.44 -19.60
C VAL A 41 28.32 4.03 -18.25
N THR A 42 28.44 4.99 -17.34
CA THR A 42 28.73 4.68 -15.94
C THR A 42 27.41 4.41 -15.25
N LEU A 43 27.28 3.27 -14.56
CA LEU A 43 26.04 2.94 -13.86
C LEU A 43 25.93 3.77 -12.58
N PRO A 44 24.88 4.59 -12.43
CA PRO A 44 24.65 5.29 -11.18
C PRO A 44 24.22 4.31 -10.09
N SER A 45 24.39 4.70 -8.82
CA SER A 45 24.14 3.83 -7.67
C SER A 45 22.72 3.26 -7.63
N ASN A 46 21.70 3.99 -8.10
CA ASN A 46 20.33 3.49 -8.12
C ASN A 46 20.16 2.31 -9.09
N ILE A 47 20.83 2.33 -10.24
CA ILE A 47 20.79 1.23 -11.21
C ILE A 47 21.57 0.03 -10.68
N LEU A 48 22.70 0.25 -9.99
CA LEU A 48 23.43 -0.83 -9.33
C LEU A 48 22.59 -1.53 -8.26
N ILE A 49 21.90 -0.76 -7.40
CA ILE A 49 20.97 -1.29 -6.40
C ILE A 49 19.85 -2.07 -7.08
N LEU A 50 19.27 -1.55 -8.16
CA LEU A 50 18.22 -2.24 -8.91
C LEU A 50 18.70 -3.57 -9.51
N LEU A 51 19.94 -3.66 -9.98
CA LEU A 51 20.52 -4.91 -10.46
C LEU A 51 20.76 -5.92 -9.31
N GLN A 52 21.10 -5.43 -8.11
CA GLN A 52 21.17 -6.26 -6.90
C GLN A 52 19.78 -6.78 -6.51
N ASP A 53 18.73 -5.95 -6.63
CA ASP A 53 17.35 -6.36 -6.39
C ASP A 53 16.93 -7.49 -7.34
N TRP A 54 17.32 -7.42 -8.62
CA TRP A 54 17.12 -8.49 -9.59
C TRP A 54 17.85 -9.79 -9.19
N GLN A 55 19.08 -9.69 -8.68
CA GLN A 55 19.81 -10.87 -8.20
C GLN A 55 19.10 -11.52 -7.03
N LEU A 56 18.68 -10.73 -6.03
CA LEU A 56 17.92 -11.23 -4.89
C LEU A 56 16.61 -11.90 -5.34
N LEU A 57 15.89 -11.25 -6.24
CA LEU A 57 14.65 -11.77 -6.79
C LEU A 57 14.89 -13.13 -7.47
N ILE A 58 15.86 -13.24 -8.37
CA ILE A 58 16.21 -14.50 -9.04
C ILE A 58 16.62 -15.58 -8.03
N GLN A 59 17.39 -15.23 -6.99
CA GLN A 59 17.78 -16.18 -5.94
C GLN A 59 16.57 -16.70 -5.16
N GLN A 60 15.61 -15.84 -4.82
CA GLN A 60 14.36 -16.26 -4.16
C GLN A 60 13.56 -17.22 -5.05
N PHE A 61 13.49 -16.97 -6.35
CA PHE A 61 12.83 -17.85 -7.31
C PHE A 61 13.55 -19.18 -7.54
N HIS A 62 14.87 -19.19 -7.42
CA HIS A 62 15.63 -20.43 -7.47
C HIS A 62 15.44 -21.25 -6.18
N ALA A 63 15.29 -20.59 -5.03
CA ALA A 63 15.19 -21.24 -3.73
C ALA A 63 13.86 -22.00 -3.53
N ARG A 64 12.79 -21.59 -4.20
CA ARG A 64 11.48 -22.25 -4.09
C ARG A 64 10.65 -22.16 -5.38
N PRO A 65 9.81 -23.16 -5.67
CA PRO A 65 8.78 -23.02 -6.69
C PRO A 65 7.78 -21.91 -6.33
N ILE A 66 7.25 -21.23 -7.35
CA ILE A 66 6.16 -20.26 -7.22
C ILE A 66 4.83 -21.00 -7.28
N SER A 67 3.96 -20.77 -6.31
CA SER A 67 2.59 -21.26 -6.38
C SER A 67 1.78 -20.49 -7.41
N VAL A 68 0.87 -21.17 -8.12
CA VAL A 68 -0.08 -20.49 -9.03
C VAL A 68 -0.95 -19.46 -8.28
N HIS A 69 -1.17 -19.68 -6.98
CA HIS A 69 -1.92 -18.78 -6.11
C HIS A 69 -1.19 -17.47 -5.80
N GLU A 70 0.12 -17.39 -6.06
CA GLU A 70 0.88 -16.14 -5.98
C GLU A 70 0.79 -15.32 -7.29
N LEU A 71 0.27 -15.93 -8.37
CA LEU A 71 0.19 -15.29 -9.69
C LEU A 71 -1.22 -14.82 -10.02
N LEU A 72 -2.24 -15.53 -9.52
CA LEU A 72 -3.64 -15.32 -9.86
C LEU A 72 -4.47 -14.97 -8.63
N PRO A 73 -5.16 -13.82 -8.62
CA PRO A 73 -6.09 -13.46 -7.55
C PRO A 73 -7.18 -14.52 -7.40
N THR A 74 -7.53 -14.83 -6.15
CA THR A 74 -8.73 -15.60 -5.83
C THR A 74 -9.99 -14.80 -6.17
N SER A 75 -11.08 -15.50 -6.47
CA SER A 75 -12.37 -14.88 -6.85
C SER A 75 -12.95 -13.97 -5.77
N LYS A 76 -12.65 -14.25 -4.50
CA LYS A 76 -13.00 -13.39 -3.35
C LYS A 76 -11.72 -12.91 -2.66
N PRO A 77 -11.56 -11.59 -2.41
CA PRO A 77 -10.43 -11.09 -1.63
C PRO A 77 -10.55 -11.51 -0.16
N ALA A 78 -9.41 -11.78 0.48
CA ALA A 78 -9.31 -12.04 1.91
C ALA A 78 -9.62 -10.79 2.73
N TYR A 79 -9.06 -9.66 2.31
CA TYR A 79 -9.18 -8.36 2.95
C TYR A 79 -9.46 -7.29 1.90
N GLN A 80 -10.10 -6.21 2.33
CA GLN A 80 -10.51 -5.17 1.42
C GLN A 80 -10.49 -3.78 2.10
N GLY A 81 -10.09 -2.75 1.39
CA GLY A 81 -9.92 -1.43 1.99
C GLY A 81 -9.87 -0.28 0.99
N TRP A 82 -10.07 0.93 1.49
CA TRP A 82 -10.01 2.16 0.72
C TRP A 82 -8.64 2.78 0.90
N ALA A 83 -8.11 3.43 -0.11
CA ALA A 83 -6.86 4.17 -0.03
C ALA A 83 -7.05 5.53 -0.70
N ASP A 84 -6.72 6.59 0.04
CA ASP A 84 -6.82 7.96 -0.42
C ASP A 84 -5.67 8.80 0.14
N ALA A 85 -5.29 9.81 -0.64
CA ALA A 85 -4.22 10.75 -0.33
C ALA A 85 -4.69 12.18 -0.56
N SER A 86 -4.34 13.07 0.37
CA SER A 86 -4.54 14.50 0.22
C SER A 86 -3.22 15.20 -0.10
N THR A 87 -3.25 16.25 -0.92
CA THR A 87 -2.07 17.11 -1.14
C THR A 87 -1.70 17.94 0.09
N SER A 88 -2.62 18.14 1.02
CA SER A 88 -2.48 19.13 2.10
C SER A 88 -2.15 18.52 3.46
N TRP A 89 -2.58 17.28 3.71
CA TRP A 89 -2.58 16.71 5.06
C TRP A 89 -1.73 15.45 5.15
N GLY A 90 -2.06 14.45 4.35
CA GLY A 90 -1.55 13.12 4.58
C GLY A 90 -2.17 12.08 3.68
N ALA A 91 -2.01 10.85 4.13
CA ALA A 91 -2.62 9.66 3.56
C ALA A 91 -3.20 8.80 4.67
N GLY A 92 -4.15 7.96 4.34
CA GLY A 92 -4.82 7.11 5.33
C GLY A 92 -6.22 6.80 4.89
N GLU A 93 -6.78 5.72 5.42
CA GLU A 93 -8.14 5.28 5.12
C GLU A 93 -8.48 4.07 6.03
N VAL A 94 -9.39 3.21 5.60
CA VAL A 94 -9.96 2.09 6.37
C VAL A 94 -9.74 0.73 5.70
N TRP A 95 -9.55 -0.30 6.55
CA TRP A 95 -9.53 -1.71 6.17
C TRP A 95 -10.69 -2.47 6.78
N PHE A 96 -11.17 -3.49 6.07
CA PHE A 96 -12.21 -4.42 6.50
C PHE A 96 -11.87 -5.86 6.13
N GLY A 97 -12.47 -6.79 6.86
CA GLY A 97 -12.46 -8.22 6.52
C GLY A 97 -13.36 -8.51 5.32
N ALA A 98 -12.93 -9.44 4.46
CA ALA A 98 -13.70 -9.93 3.34
C ALA A 98 -13.87 -11.45 3.42
N ALA A 99 -13.02 -12.27 2.80
CA ALA A 99 -13.07 -13.73 3.05
C ALA A 99 -12.43 -14.11 4.40
N GLN A 100 -11.59 -13.25 4.96
CA GLN A 100 -10.95 -13.43 6.26
C GLN A 100 -11.47 -12.40 7.27
N PRO A 101 -11.59 -12.78 8.55
CA PRO A 101 -12.02 -11.85 9.60
C PRO A 101 -10.94 -10.79 9.84
N LEU A 102 -11.39 -9.55 10.00
CA LEU A 102 -10.57 -8.41 10.39
C LEU A 102 -11.46 -7.39 11.08
N LEU A 103 -11.08 -6.99 12.30
CA LEU A 103 -11.71 -5.83 12.94
C LEU A 103 -11.49 -4.59 12.07
N PRO A 104 -12.51 -3.74 11.83
CA PRO A 104 -12.34 -2.55 11.01
C PRO A 104 -11.18 -1.68 11.52
N ILE A 105 -10.20 -1.43 10.67
CA ILE A 105 -9.03 -0.61 11.01
C ILE A 105 -9.17 0.73 10.34
N VAL A 106 -8.80 1.79 11.05
CA VAL A 106 -8.56 3.13 10.52
C VAL A 106 -7.11 3.49 10.77
N TRP A 107 -6.45 4.11 9.80
CA TRP A 107 -5.07 4.56 9.93
C TRP A 107 -4.85 5.86 9.16
N SER A 108 -3.86 6.62 9.60
CA SER A 108 -3.42 7.83 8.89
C SER A 108 -1.95 8.14 9.19
N ILE A 109 -1.35 8.86 8.25
CA ILE A 109 0.00 9.42 8.33
C ILE A 109 -0.06 10.87 7.83
N GLU A 110 0.64 11.76 8.51
CA GLU A 110 0.75 13.16 8.12
C GLU A 110 1.98 13.36 7.24
N TRP A 111 1.88 14.23 6.23
CA TRP A 111 3.03 14.57 5.42
C TRP A 111 4.03 15.41 6.23
N PRO A 112 5.31 15.02 6.28
CA PRO A 112 6.32 15.88 6.86
C PRO A 112 6.50 17.15 6.01
N PRO A 113 6.99 18.25 6.60
CA PRO A 113 7.09 19.54 5.92
C PRO A 113 7.84 19.51 4.59
N ASP A 114 8.87 18.67 4.48
CA ASP A 114 9.67 18.53 3.25
C ASP A 114 8.89 17.86 2.10
N ILE A 115 7.94 16.98 2.42
CA ILE A 115 7.05 16.38 1.42
C ILE A 115 5.99 17.39 0.99
N ILE A 116 5.41 18.14 1.92
CA ILE A 116 4.47 19.24 1.60
C ILE A 116 5.13 20.24 0.66
N GLU A 117 6.37 20.64 0.96
CA GLU A 117 7.16 21.51 0.10
C GLU A 117 7.38 20.89 -1.29
N ALA A 118 7.70 19.59 -1.37
CA ALA A 118 7.88 18.89 -2.64
C ALA A 118 6.57 18.81 -3.46
N ILE A 119 5.41 18.68 -2.81
CA ILE A 119 4.09 18.71 -3.46
C ILE A 119 3.81 20.12 -4.00
N GLN A 120 4.03 21.16 -3.21
CA GLN A 120 3.83 22.56 -3.61
C GLN A 120 4.69 22.94 -4.82
N HIS A 121 5.92 22.44 -4.88
CA HIS A 121 6.82 22.63 -6.02
C HIS A 121 6.58 21.64 -7.17
N SER A 122 5.48 20.88 -7.14
CA SER A 122 5.12 19.89 -8.17
C SER A 122 6.21 18.82 -8.43
N ARG A 123 7.10 18.58 -7.47
CA ARG A 123 8.13 17.53 -7.55
C ARG A 123 7.51 16.16 -7.27
N VAL A 124 6.52 16.10 -6.38
CA VAL A 124 5.72 14.91 -6.09
C VAL A 124 4.27 15.16 -6.50
N SER A 125 3.75 14.34 -7.41
CA SER A 125 2.38 14.46 -7.92
C SER A 125 1.38 13.70 -7.06
N ILE A 126 0.09 14.10 -7.13
CA ILE A 126 -1.00 13.38 -6.48
C ILE A 126 -1.05 11.89 -6.87
N ASN A 127 -0.79 11.55 -8.14
CA ASN A 127 -0.71 10.15 -8.59
C ASN A 127 0.35 9.35 -7.84
N THR A 128 1.46 10.00 -7.46
CA THR A 128 2.54 9.37 -6.68
C THR A 128 2.14 9.22 -5.22
N LEU A 129 1.46 10.21 -4.64
CA LEU A 129 0.95 10.15 -3.27
C LEU A 129 -0.10 9.03 -3.12
N GLU A 130 -1.01 8.89 -4.08
CA GLU A 130 -2.04 7.86 -4.09
C GLU A 130 -1.43 6.45 -4.21
N LEU A 131 -0.44 6.29 -5.09
CA LEU A 131 0.31 5.04 -5.18
C LEU A 131 1.11 4.75 -3.89
N PHE A 132 1.65 5.79 -3.25
CA PHE A 132 2.31 5.66 -1.96
C PHE A 132 1.32 5.22 -0.87
N THR A 133 0.10 5.76 -0.87
CA THR A 133 -0.96 5.34 0.04
C THR A 133 -1.28 3.86 -0.15
N ILE A 134 -1.39 3.35 -1.38
CA ILE A 134 -1.62 1.92 -1.62
C ILE A 134 -0.54 1.05 -0.94
N LEU A 135 0.74 1.43 -1.04
CA LEU A 135 1.82 0.74 -0.34
C LEU A 135 1.68 0.83 1.18
N ALA A 136 1.46 2.04 1.73
CA ALA A 136 1.30 2.22 3.17
C ALA A 136 0.06 1.46 3.71
N HIS A 137 -1.02 1.43 2.93
CA HIS A 137 -2.25 0.70 3.19
C HIS A 137 -1.96 -0.80 3.31
N HIS A 138 -1.20 -1.37 2.37
CA HIS A 138 -0.75 -2.77 2.44
C HIS A 138 0.12 -3.07 3.66
N LEU A 139 1.05 -2.18 4.03
CA LEU A 139 1.89 -2.36 5.21
C LEU A 139 1.11 -2.31 6.53
N VAL A 140 0.03 -1.53 6.59
CA VAL A 140 -0.89 -1.53 7.74
C VAL A 140 -1.59 -2.89 7.87
N LEU A 141 -2.05 -3.47 6.76
CA LEU A 141 -2.61 -4.81 6.77
C LEU A 141 -1.58 -5.84 7.22
N GLU A 142 -0.36 -5.78 6.69
CA GLU A 142 0.74 -6.68 7.09
C GLU A 142 1.08 -6.59 8.58
N ALA A 143 0.97 -5.40 9.18
CA ALA A 143 1.18 -5.22 10.61
C ALA A 143 0.01 -5.75 11.45
N ALA A 144 -1.20 -5.73 10.90
CA ALA A 144 -2.45 -6.04 11.59
C ALA A 144 -2.73 -7.54 11.68
N VAL A 145 -2.39 -8.31 10.63
CA VAL A 145 -2.79 -9.71 10.51
C VAL A 145 -1.61 -10.68 10.64
N PRO A 146 -1.84 -11.93 11.07
CA PRO A 146 -0.80 -12.95 11.05
C PRO A 146 -0.29 -13.19 9.62
N THR A 147 1.03 -13.30 9.42
CA THR A 147 1.61 -13.52 8.08
C THR A 147 1.03 -14.76 7.37
N ALA A 148 0.61 -15.78 8.12
CA ALA A 148 -0.03 -16.98 7.56
C ALA A 148 -1.35 -16.69 6.84
N THR A 149 -2.08 -15.63 7.21
CA THR A 149 -3.35 -15.27 6.54
C THR A 149 -3.14 -14.42 5.30
N LEU A 150 -1.94 -13.89 5.09
CA LEU A 150 -1.52 -13.21 3.86
C LEU A 150 -1.00 -14.20 2.82
N HIS A 151 -0.51 -15.37 3.26
CA HIS A 151 -0.03 -16.40 2.35
C HIS A 151 -1.10 -16.75 1.31
N HIS A 152 -0.78 -16.56 0.02
CA HIS A 152 -1.71 -16.74 -1.10
C HIS A 152 -3.00 -15.90 -1.06
N ALA A 153 -3.08 -14.90 -0.18
CA ALA A 153 -4.25 -14.07 -0.06
C ALA A 153 -4.35 -13.09 -1.24
N SER A 154 -5.56 -12.96 -1.79
CA SER A 154 -5.92 -11.82 -2.63
C SER A 154 -6.42 -10.68 -1.76
N VAL A 155 -5.98 -9.46 -2.03
CA VAL A 155 -6.43 -8.25 -1.32
C VAL A 155 -7.04 -7.29 -2.33
N ALA A 156 -8.11 -6.61 -1.96
CA ALA A 156 -8.77 -5.60 -2.80
C ALA A 156 -8.57 -4.20 -2.23
N ILE A 157 -8.11 -3.26 -3.05
CA ILE A 157 -7.91 -1.87 -2.64
C ILE A 157 -8.70 -0.96 -3.57
N TRP A 158 -9.59 -0.13 -3.04
CA TRP A 158 -10.26 0.93 -3.80
C TRP A 158 -9.47 2.22 -3.69
N CYS A 159 -9.18 2.84 -4.84
CA CYS A 159 -8.44 4.10 -4.91
C CYS A 159 -9.11 5.03 -5.93
N TYR A 160 -9.20 6.31 -5.61
CA TYR A 160 -9.82 7.31 -6.49
C TYR A 160 -8.94 7.66 -7.70
N ASN A 161 -7.62 7.48 -7.59
CA ASN A 161 -6.71 7.88 -8.65
C ASN A 161 -6.50 6.78 -9.70
N THR A 162 -7.08 6.97 -10.89
CA THR A 162 -6.96 6.03 -12.02
C THR A 162 -5.51 5.73 -12.44
N THR A 163 -4.60 6.70 -12.30
CA THR A 163 -3.18 6.50 -12.64
C THR A 163 -2.49 5.61 -11.62
N ALA A 164 -2.72 5.83 -10.33
CA ALA A 164 -2.22 4.98 -9.26
C ALA A 164 -2.76 3.56 -9.38
N VAL A 165 -4.07 3.41 -9.65
CA VAL A 165 -4.72 2.11 -9.94
C VAL A 165 -4.02 1.40 -11.11
N ALA A 166 -3.81 2.11 -12.22
CA ALA A 166 -3.14 1.53 -13.39
C ALA A 166 -1.70 1.12 -13.10
N TRP A 167 -0.95 1.94 -12.34
CA TRP A 167 0.43 1.63 -11.95
C TRP A 167 0.52 0.44 -11.00
N ALA A 168 -0.36 0.36 -10.00
CA ALA A 168 -0.44 -0.75 -9.06
C ALA A 168 -0.78 -2.07 -9.78
N ASN A 169 -1.82 -2.10 -10.62
CA ASN A 169 -2.22 -3.31 -11.34
C ASN A 169 -1.19 -3.76 -12.38
N LYS A 170 -0.53 -2.82 -13.07
CA LYS A 170 0.53 -3.15 -14.05
C LYS A 170 1.86 -3.45 -13.38
N LEU A 171 2.01 -3.10 -12.10
CA LEU A 171 3.28 -3.06 -11.38
C LEU A 171 4.37 -2.32 -12.17
N ARG A 172 3.99 -1.23 -12.84
CA ARG A 172 4.88 -0.45 -13.70
C ARG A 172 4.36 0.97 -13.87
N SER A 173 5.28 1.92 -13.82
CA SER A 173 5.06 3.31 -14.25
C SER A 173 5.89 3.60 -15.51
N SER A 174 5.42 4.51 -16.36
CA SER A 174 6.13 4.90 -17.60
C SER A 174 6.98 6.16 -17.44
N SER A 175 6.84 6.91 -16.34
CA SER A 175 7.36 8.29 -16.31
C SER A 175 7.78 8.82 -14.94
N CYS A 176 7.60 8.07 -13.84
CA CYS A 176 7.85 8.58 -12.49
C CYS A 176 8.82 7.68 -11.71
N HIS A 177 10.00 8.25 -11.38
CA HIS A 177 11.01 7.58 -10.54
C HIS A 177 10.49 7.22 -9.15
N PHE A 178 9.71 8.11 -8.51
CA PHE A 178 9.11 7.82 -7.21
C PHE A 178 8.14 6.64 -7.28
N ALA A 179 7.34 6.55 -8.34
CA ALA A 179 6.43 5.44 -8.56
C ALA A 179 7.18 4.10 -8.70
N HIS A 180 8.32 4.07 -9.42
CA HIS A 180 9.14 2.87 -9.51
C HIS A 180 9.66 2.41 -8.16
N ARG A 181 10.13 3.34 -7.31
CA ARG A 181 10.61 3.00 -5.96
C ARG A 181 9.51 2.43 -5.07
N ILE A 182 8.30 3.01 -5.14
CA ILE A 182 7.13 2.54 -4.40
C ILE A 182 6.74 1.14 -4.86
N LEU A 183 6.54 0.94 -6.16
CA LEU A 183 6.18 -0.35 -6.75
C LEU A 183 7.22 -1.43 -6.47
N ARG A 184 8.50 -1.05 -6.45
CA ARG A 184 9.59 -1.94 -6.13
C ARG A 184 9.51 -2.46 -4.70
N LEU A 185 9.28 -1.59 -3.71
CA LEU A 185 9.11 -2.04 -2.33
C LEU A 185 7.86 -2.92 -2.21
N LEU A 186 6.75 -2.47 -2.81
CA LEU A 186 5.48 -3.18 -2.81
C LEU A 186 5.63 -4.63 -3.27
N THR A 187 6.24 -4.88 -4.42
CA THR A 187 6.38 -6.24 -4.94
C THR A 187 7.29 -7.11 -4.10
N MET A 188 8.30 -6.53 -3.46
CA MET A 188 9.16 -7.29 -2.55
C MET A 188 8.43 -7.68 -1.26
N ARG A 189 7.49 -6.86 -0.78
CA ARG A 189 6.61 -7.24 0.36
C ARG A 189 5.69 -8.38 -0.03
N LEU A 190 5.07 -8.31 -1.22
CA LEU A 190 4.25 -9.39 -1.74
C LEU A 190 5.06 -10.70 -1.88
N LEU A 191 6.27 -10.62 -2.44
CA LEU A 191 7.14 -11.79 -2.57
C LEU A 191 7.55 -12.39 -1.22
N LYS A 192 7.89 -11.54 -0.24
CA LYS A 192 8.28 -11.96 1.11
C LYS A 192 7.16 -12.74 1.79
N ASN A 193 5.92 -12.27 1.66
CA ASN A 193 4.76 -12.88 2.30
C ASN A 193 4.11 -13.97 1.42
N GLN A 194 4.62 -14.19 0.21
CA GLN A 194 4.05 -15.09 -0.80
C GLN A 194 2.57 -14.75 -1.06
N GLU A 195 2.29 -13.46 -1.13
CA GLU A 195 0.97 -12.90 -1.40
C GLU A 195 0.70 -12.88 -2.90
N CYS A 196 -0.58 -13.01 -3.25
CA CYS A 196 -1.00 -12.68 -4.59
C CYS A 196 -0.92 -11.15 -4.81
N PRO A 197 -0.59 -10.66 -6.01
CA PRO A 197 -0.82 -9.27 -6.38
C PRO A 197 -2.25 -8.84 -6.02
N PHE A 198 -2.36 -7.75 -5.25
CA PHE A 198 -3.68 -7.22 -4.89
C PHE A 198 -4.35 -6.57 -6.10
N THR A 199 -5.68 -6.61 -6.09
CA THR A 199 -6.50 -5.97 -7.10
C THR A 199 -6.80 -4.54 -6.65
N THR A 200 -6.32 -3.56 -7.42
CA THR A 200 -6.68 -2.17 -7.19
C THR A 200 -7.81 -1.78 -8.13
N THR A 201 -8.89 -1.22 -7.60
CA THR A 201 -10.07 -0.82 -8.38
C THR A 201 -10.32 0.67 -8.24
N HIS A 202 -10.61 1.32 -9.35
CA HIS A 202 -11.02 2.72 -9.31
C HIS A 202 -12.42 2.86 -8.71
N ILE A 203 -12.57 3.78 -7.77
CA ILE A 203 -13.86 4.21 -7.23
C ILE A 203 -14.05 5.70 -7.53
N THR A 204 -15.23 6.11 -8.01
CA THR A 204 -15.50 7.54 -8.21
C THR A 204 -15.68 8.24 -6.87
N GLY A 205 -15.38 9.54 -6.84
CA GLY A 205 -15.40 10.34 -5.60
C GLY A 205 -16.78 10.43 -4.96
N GLU A 206 -17.84 10.22 -5.73
CA GLU A 206 -19.24 10.17 -5.27
C GLU A 206 -19.52 8.94 -4.39
N TYR A 207 -18.84 7.82 -4.67
CA TYR A 207 -18.90 6.60 -3.87
C TYR A 207 -17.76 6.51 -2.84
N ASN A 208 -16.79 7.44 -2.89
CA ASN A 208 -15.73 7.58 -1.90
C ASN A 208 -16.17 8.52 -0.77
N THR A 209 -17.27 8.18 -0.08
CA THR A 209 -17.80 8.97 1.04
C THR A 209 -16.84 9.04 2.23
N SER A 210 -15.78 8.22 2.25
CA SER A 210 -14.65 8.30 3.19
C SER A 210 -13.83 9.59 3.05
N ARG A 211 -13.98 10.36 1.96
CA ARG A 211 -13.32 11.66 1.75
C ARG A 211 -13.57 12.66 2.90
N THR A 212 -14.62 12.46 3.68
CA THR A 212 -14.90 13.21 4.92
C THR A 212 -13.93 12.91 6.08
N LEU A 213 -13.22 11.77 6.07
CA LEU A 213 -12.19 11.42 7.06
C LEU A 213 -10.96 12.32 6.96
N HIS A 214 -10.54 12.71 5.75
CA HIS A 214 -9.35 13.55 5.54
C HIS A 214 -9.53 14.99 6.02
N HIS A 215 -10.73 15.56 5.93
CA HIS A 215 -11.03 16.89 6.47
C HIS A 215 -11.02 16.93 8.01
N ALA A 216 -11.16 15.77 8.66
CA ALA A 216 -11.19 15.64 10.11
C ALA A 216 -9.82 15.32 10.73
N ASN A 217 -8.74 15.07 9.96
CA ASN A 217 -7.51 14.48 10.48
C ASN A 217 -6.29 15.41 10.46
N THR A 218 -6.22 16.34 11.42
CA THR A 218 -4.94 16.80 12.01
C THR A 218 -4.60 15.91 13.22
N PRO A 219 -3.33 15.83 13.67
CA PRO A 219 -2.98 15.13 14.91
C PRO A 219 -3.73 15.67 16.14
N GLN A 220 -4.07 16.96 16.12
CA GLN A 220 -4.93 17.59 17.12
C GLN A 220 -6.39 17.12 17.03
N ASN A 221 -6.87 16.76 15.84
CA ASN A 221 -8.21 16.22 15.66
C ASN A 221 -8.31 14.70 15.85
N LEU A 222 -7.20 13.94 15.85
CA LEU A 222 -7.15 12.60 16.44
C LEU A 222 -7.52 12.58 17.94
N MET A 223 -7.40 13.73 18.62
CA MET A 223 -7.91 13.95 19.98
C MET A 223 -9.33 14.54 20.04
N LEU A 224 -9.92 14.98 18.92
CA LEU A 224 -11.34 15.38 18.79
C LEU A 224 -12.26 14.23 18.37
N PHE A 225 -11.81 12.98 18.51
CA PHE A 225 -12.65 11.77 18.43
C PHE A 225 -13.55 11.59 19.68
N SER A 226 -14.15 12.69 20.15
CA SER A 226 -15.22 12.77 21.15
C SER A 226 -16.16 13.95 20.81
N PRO A 227 -17.48 13.84 21.09
CA PRO A 227 -18.56 14.27 20.20
C PRO A 227 -18.86 15.79 20.26
N PRO A 228 -19.41 16.38 19.17
CA PRO A 228 -20.86 16.36 19.02
C PRO A 228 -21.37 16.05 17.59
N SER A 229 -20.58 15.37 16.75
CA SER A 229 -21.05 14.95 15.42
C SER A 229 -20.88 13.43 15.24
N PRO A 230 -21.92 12.70 14.79
CA PRO A 230 -21.79 11.28 14.49
C PRO A 230 -20.78 11.12 13.36
N PHE A 231 -19.77 10.29 13.61
CA PHE A 231 -18.86 9.80 12.59
C PHE A 231 -19.68 9.39 11.34
N PRO A 232 -19.44 9.96 10.14
CA PRO A 232 -20.34 9.81 8.99
C PRO A 232 -20.41 8.36 8.48
N PHE A 233 -19.56 7.46 8.99
CA PHE A 233 -19.54 6.06 8.64
C PHE A 233 -19.38 5.15 9.88
N PRO A 234 -20.45 4.81 10.61
CA PRO A 234 -20.31 3.90 11.75
C PRO A 234 -19.58 2.63 11.31
N PRO A 235 -18.64 2.08 12.10
CA PRO A 235 -18.03 0.81 11.76
C PRO A 235 -19.15 -0.21 11.54
N PRO A 236 -19.01 -1.19 10.63
CA PRO A 236 -20.07 -2.13 10.27
C PRO A 236 -20.74 -2.82 11.46
N GLN A 237 -20.00 -2.98 12.56
CA GLN A 237 -20.42 -3.57 13.83
C GLN A 237 -21.02 -2.56 14.84
N THR A 238 -21.27 -1.31 14.46
CA THR A 238 -21.83 -0.20 15.27
C THR A 238 -21.10 0.15 16.59
N SER A 239 -19.92 -0.42 16.83
CA SER A 239 -19.27 -0.41 18.15
C SER A 239 -18.01 0.48 18.19
N PHE A 240 -16.94 0.11 17.47
CA PHE A 240 -15.67 0.83 17.48
C PHE A 240 -14.83 0.57 16.21
N TRP A 241 -13.91 1.50 15.93
CA TRP A 241 -12.79 1.37 15.01
C TRP A 241 -11.52 0.94 15.74
N THR A 242 -10.66 0.19 15.06
CA THR A 242 -9.30 -0.09 15.49
C THR A 242 -8.36 0.94 14.87
N LEU A 243 -7.83 1.86 15.67
CA LEU A 243 -6.80 2.79 15.19
C LEU A 243 -5.48 2.05 15.00
N CYS A 244 -4.84 2.15 13.85
CA CYS A 244 -3.48 1.67 13.63
C CYS A 244 -2.53 2.83 13.36
N GLN A 245 -1.42 2.90 14.12
CA GLN A 245 -0.35 3.85 13.90
C GLN A 245 0.95 3.12 13.56
N LEU A 246 1.47 3.40 12.35
CA LEU A 246 2.78 2.92 11.94
C LEU A 246 3.87 3.59 12.80
N PRO A 247 4.93 2.86 13.22
CA PRO A 247 6.03 3.45 13.98
C PRO A 247 6.66 4.61 13.22
N ASN A 248 7.06 5.68 13.92
CA ASN A 248 7.71 6.84 13.28
C ASN A 248 8.95 6.42 12.46
N ALA A 249 9.75 5.48 12.96
CA ALA A 249 10.90 4.94 12.21
C ALA A 249 10.50 4.28 10.87
N THR A 250 9.36 3.58 10.85
CA THR A 250 8.78 2.98 9.63
C THR A 250 8.27 4.09 8.71
N GLN A 251 7.54 5.08 9.24
CA GLN A 251 7.07 6.22 8.45
C GLN A 251 8.22 6.98 7.79
N GLN A 252 9.31 7.29 8.53
CA GLN A 252 10.48 7.98 7.96
C GLN A 252 11.14 7.20 6.82
N LYS A 253 11.23 5.87 6.95
CA LYS A 253 11.71 5.01 5.87
C LYS A 253 10.77 5.03 4.67
N LEU A 254 9.45 5.04 4.88
CA LEU A 254 8.49 5.16 3.79
C LEU A 254 8.59 6.53 3.10
N PHE A 255 8.59 7.64 3.85
CA PHE A 255 8.75 8.98 3.29
C PHE A 255 10.02 9.16 2.45
N SER A 256 11.08 8.40 2.74
CA SER A 256 12.27 8.39 1.89
C SER A 256 12.00 7.98 0.43
N LEU A 257 10.94 7.20 0.16
CA LEU A 257 10.53 6.82 -1.19
C LEU A 257 10.05 8.03 -2.01
N LEU A 258 9.56 9.06 -1.33
CA LEU A 258 9.11 10.33 -1.92
C LEU A 258 10.23 11.40 -1.90
N ARG A 259 11.41 11.07 -1.37
CA ARG A 259 12.58 11.96 -1.36
C ARG A 259 13.53 11.63 -2.51
N PRO A 260 14.34 12.59 -2.99
CA PRO A 260 15.23 12.36 -4.13
C PRO A 260 16.26 11.24 -3.91
N ARG A 261 16.74 11.05 -2.67
CA ARG A 261 17.76 10.05 -2.34
C ARG A 261 17.17 8.64 -2.22
N PRO A 262 17.54 7.70 -3.10
CA PRO A 262 17.06 6.32 -3.00
C PRO A 262 17.65 5.63 -1.76
N LEU A 263 16.84 4.87 -1.05
CA LEU A 263 17.32 3.90 -0.07
C LEU A 263 17.57 2.55 -0.74
N ALA A 264 18.58 1.83 -0.22
CA ALA A 264 18.82 0.44 -0.55
C ALA A 264 17.62 -0.43 -0.11
N MET A 265 17.26 -1.41 -0.94
CA MET A 265 16.09 -2.24 -0.71
C MET A 265 16.21 -3.05 0.57
N GLU A 266 17.40 -3.53 0.93
CA GLU A 266 17.66 -4.29 2.15
C GLU A 266 17.23 -3.51 3.41
N SER A 267 17.41 -2.18 3.39
CA SER A 267 16.97 -1.30 4.49
C SER A 267 15.45 -1.18 4.58
N LEU A 268 14.78 -1.21 3.42
CA LEU A 268 13.33 -1.15 3.27
C LEU A 268 12.66 -2.52 3.51
N LEU A 269 13.33 -3.64 3.25
CA LEU A 269 12.80 -4.98 3.57
C LEU A 269 12.82 -5.26 5.07
N ARG A 270 13.80 -4.66 5.77
CA ARG A 270 13.90 -4.66 7.24
C ARG A 270 12.99 -3.61 7.89
N LEU A 271 11.86 -3.26 7.27
CA LEU A 271 10.83 -2.47 7.95
C LEU A 271 10.32 -3.27 9.15
N ASN A 272 10.38 -2.66 10.32
CA ASN A 272 9.86 -3.26 11.54
C ASN A 272 8.38 -2.87 11.69
N LEU A 273 7.50 -3.83 11.47
CA LEU A 273 6.05 -3.67 11.64
C LEU A 273 5.56 -4.18 13.01
N THR A 274 6.40 -4.82 13.82
CA THR A 274 5.97 -5.41 15.11
C THR A 274 5.63 -4.37 16.17
N ASN A 275 6.08 -3.13 15.96
CA ASN A 275 5.89 -2.03 16.91
C ASN A 275 4.71 -1.12 16.54
N CYS A 276 3.84 -1.54 15.62
CA CYS A 276 2.63 -0.78 15.31
C CYS A 276 1.75 -0.67 16.57
N VAL A 277 1.22 0.52 16.80
CA VAL A 277 0.36 0.80 17.95
C VAL A 277 -1.09 0.67 17.49
N PHE A 278 -1.87 -0.10 18.24
CA PHE A 278 -3.29 -0.30 17.97
C PHE A 278 -4.15 0.23 19.13
N GLY A 279 -5.17 1.02 18.82
CA GLY A 279 -6.11 1.59 19.79
C GLY A 279 -7.57 1.37 19.39
N ARG A 280 -8.51 1.72 20.28
CA ARG A 280 -9.96 1.67 20.00
C ARG A 280 -10.57 3.08 19.99
N ILE A 281 -11.45 3.34 19.03
CA ILE A 281 -12.17 4.61 18.88
C ILE A 281 -13.66 4.33 18.64
N GLY A 282 -14.57 4.86 19.46
CA GLY A 282 -16.02 4.62 19.33
C GLY A 282 -16.85 5.32 20.40
N LYS A 283 -18.20 5.25 20.29
CA LYS A 283 -19.17 6.00 21.12
C LYS A 283 -19.00 5.84 22.65
N THR A 284 -18.36 4.75 23.10
CA THR A 284 -18.17 4.42 24.52
C THR A 284 -16.71 4.43 24.96
N SER A 285 -15.78 4.80 24.08
CA SER A 285 -14.34 4.66 24.33
C SER A 285 -13.73 6.03 24.68
N SER A 286 -13.26 6.22 25.91
CA SER A 286 -12.20 7.21 26.13
C SER A 286 -10.99 6.80 25.29
N THR A 287 -10.38 7.72 24.55
CA THR A 287 -9.24 7.47 23.66
C THR A 287 -8.10 6.81 24.44
N THR A 288 -8.09 5.49 24.51
CA THR A 288 -7.07 4.75 25.25
C THR A 288 -6.16 4.14 24.22
N LEU A 289 -5.07 4.85 23.90
CA LEU A 289 -3.92 4.32 23.17
C LEU A 289 -3.21 3.34 24.12
N SER A 290 -3.77 2.15 24.30
CA SER A 290 -3.09 1.08 25.05
C SER A 290 -1.96 0.51 24.19
N HIS A 291 -0.80 0.27 24.82
CA HIS A 291 0.38 -0.32 24.21
C HIS A 291 0.09 -1.61 23.42
N CYS A 292 0.88 -1.79 22.34
CA CYS A 292 0.96 -2.93 21.42
C CYS A 292 0.12 -4.16 21.80
N THR A 293 -1.03 -4.32 21.15
CA THR A 293 -1.73 -5.60 21.11
C THR A 293 -1.12 -6.47 20.01
N SER A 294 -0.86 -7.74 20.34
CA SER A 294 -0.27 -8.72 19.42
C SER A 294 -1.14 -8.92 18.16
N PRO A 295 -0.55 -9.32 17.01
CA PRO A 295 -1.28 -9.63 15.76
C PRO A 295 -2.42 -10.65 15.93
N SER A 296 -2.32 -11.50 16.95
CA SER A 296 -3.32 -12.51 17.32
C SER A 296 -4.60 -11.95 17.95
N PHE A 297 -4.62 -10.67 18.35
CA PHE A 297 -5.81 -10.06 18.94
C PHE A 297 -6.88 -9.65 17.90
N GLN A 298 -6.49 -9.56 16.62
CA GLN A 298 -7.31 -8.91 15.58
C GLN A 298 -8.11 -9.88 14.71
N THR A 299 -7.80 -11.18 14.79
CA THR A 299 -8.51 -12.24 14.06
C THR A 299 -9.52 -12.99 14.93
N THR A 300 -9.53 -12.81 16.26
CA THR A 300 -10.49 -13.48 17.15
C THR A 300 -10.81 -12.65 18.40
N HIS A 301 -11.97 -11.99 18.39
CA HIS A 301 -12.84 -12.05 19.55
C HIS A 301 -14.00 -12.97 19.17
N SER A 302 -14.42 -13.79 20.11
CA SER A 302 -15.62 -14.62 20.12
C SER A 302 -16.91 -13.79 19.87
N GLN A 303 -17.04 -13.22 18.68
CA GLN A 303 -18.30 -12.77 18.12
C GLN A 303 -18.51 -13.54 16.81
N PRO A 304 -19.57 -14.36 16.70
CA PRO A 304 -19.93 -15.05 15.46
C PRO A 304 -20.15 -14.08 14.28
N ASP A 305 -20.32 -12.79 14.57
CA ASP A 305 -20.82 -11.77 13.66
C ASP A 305 -19.88 -10.57 13.57
N SER A 306 -18.61 -10.76 13.19
CA SER A 306 -17.90 -9.68 12.50
C SER A 306 -18.24 -9.82 11.02
N PRO A 307 -19.29 -9.14 10.51
CA PRO A 307 -19.75 -9.37 9.16
C PRO A 307 -18.62 -9.01 8.20
N CYS A 308 -18.25 -9.96 7.34
CA CYS A 308 -17.55 -9.67 6.11
C CYS A 308 -18.31 -8.52 5.44
N TRP A 309 -17.73 -7.32 5.40
CA TRP A 309 -18.44 -6.17 4.86
C TRP A 309 -18.56 -6.39 3.36
N GLU A 310 -19.76 -6.30 2.77
CA GLU A 310 -19.90 -6.45 1.32
C GLU A 310 -20.10 -5.06 0.72
N PRO A 311 -19.14 -4.55 -0.08
CA PRO A 311 -19.24 -3.20 -0.64
C PRO A 311 -20.50 -3.02 -1.50
N SER A 312 -20.95 -4.07 -2.16
CA SER A 312 -22.16 -4.09 -3.00
C SER A 312 -23.45 -3.70 -2.25
N LEU A 313 -23.57 -4.04 -0.95
CA LEU A 313 -24.76 -3.75 -0.15
C LEU A 313 -24.86 -2.27 0.29
N HIS A 314 -23.76 -1.52 0.19
CA HIS A 314 -23.65 -0.17 0.75
C HIS A 314 -23.18 0.89 -0.24
N LEU A 315 -22.57 0.49 -1.37
CA LEU A 315 -22.12 1.40 -2.44
C LEU A 315 -23.21 1.67 -3.49
N TYR A 316 -24.23 0.80 -3.59
CA TYR A 316 -25.41 1.03 -4.43
C TYR A 316 -26.62 1.23 -3.53
N PRO A 317 -27.06 2.47 -3.26
CA PRO A 317 -28.40 2.64 -2.73
C PRO A 317 -29.37 2.03 -3.75
N SER A 318 -30.17 1.08 -3.29
CA SER A 318 -31.29 0.52 -4.02
C SER A 318 -32.28 1.63 -4.38
N GLN A 319 -32.02 2.32 -5.49
CA GLN A 319 -32.93 3.25 -6.14
C GLN A 319 -32.81 3.08 -7.65
N MET A 320 -33.43 2.01 -8.14
CA MET A 320 -34.14 2.05 -9.40
C MET A 320 -35.62 1.84 -9.06
N PRO A 321 -36.44 2.89 -8.97
CA PRO A 321 -37.87 2.74 -9.18
C PRO A 321 -38.09 2.34 -10.64
N ASN A 322 -38.96 1.36 -10.87
CA ASN A 322 -39.53 1.08 -12.20
C ASN A 322 -40.19 2.32 -12.80
#